data_AF-A0A250JPZ4-F1
#
_entry.id   AF-A0A250JPZ4-F1
#
_cell.length_a   1.000
_cell.length_b   1.000
_cell.length_c   1.000
_cell.angle_alpha   90.00
_cell.angle_beta   90.00
_cell.angle_gamma   90.00
#
_symmetry.space_group_name_H-M   'P 1'
#
loop_
_entity.id
_entity.type
_entity.pdbx_description
1 polymer ?
#
loop_
_entity_poly.entity_id
_entity_poly.type
_entity_poly.pdbx_seq_one_letter_code
_entity_poly.pdbx_strand_id
1 'polypeptide(L)'
;MDSTVSCCVKTHPATPERCGLTASEASRFLLPMKAVESASDATEEAVPEWKQVCIDIYAQCKEQDWTGSCYDCFRYCEGQQEWPVDKCRRRKGE
;
A
#
# COMPACT_ATOMS: atom_id res chain seq x y z
N MET A 1 -2.08 -14.08 30.01
CA MET A 1 -0.75 -13.44 30.05
C MET A 1 0.02 -13.87 28.81
N ASP A 2 -0.15 -13.19 27.67
CA ASP A 2 0.54 -13.53 26.40
C ASP A 2 1.23 -12.30 25.75
N SER A 3 1.20 -11.15 26.43
CA SER A 3 1.50 -9.86 25.78
C SER A 3 2.98 -9.48 25.80
N THR A 4 3.76 -9.85 26.82
CA THR A 4 5.17 -9.47 26.94
C THR A 4 6.04 -10.18 25.91
N VAL A 5 5.78 -11.48 25.72
CA VAL A 5 6.51 -12.35 24.78
C VAL A 5 6.20 -11.93 23.34
N SER A 6 4.92 -11.68 23.03
CA SER A 6 4.50 -11.14 21.73
C SER A 6 5.13 -9.77 21.42
N CYS A 7 5.19 -8.85 22.39
CA CYS A 7 5.85 -7.55 22.22
C CYS A 7 7.37 -7.67 21.99
N CYS A 8 8.02 -8.59 22.72
CA CYS A 8 9.44 -8.86 22.58
C CYS A 8 9.80 -9.41 21.19
N VAL A 9 9.04 -10.40 20.68
CA VAL A 9 9.28 -10.97 19.34
C VAL A 9 9.04 -9.93 18.25
N LYS A 10 8.01 -9.11 18.40
CA LYS A 10 7.73 -8.00 17.49
C LYS A 10 8.87 -6.98 17.42
N THR A 11 9.60 -6.79 18.52
CA THR A 11 10.73 -5.86 18.60
C THR A 11 12.04 -6.49 18.12
N HIS A 12 12.19 -7.82 18.26
CA HIS A 12 13.41 -8.56 17.94
C HIS A 12 13.13 -9.80 17.05
N PRO A 13 12.63 -9.61 15.82
CA PRO A 13 12.16 -10.72 14.98
C PRO A 13 13.29 -11.67 14.52
N ALA A 14 14.53 -11.18 14.45
CA ALA A 14 15.69 -11.99 14.06
C ALA A 14 16.28 -12.83 15.22
N THR A 15 15.89 -12.58 16.47
CA THR A 15 16.43 -13.28 17.66
C THR A 15 15.35 -13.62 18.69
N PRO A 16 14.31 -14.39 18.31
CA PRO A 16 13.19 -14.69 19.20
C PRO A 16 13.58 -15.54 20.42
N GLU A 17 14.72 -16.23 20.36
CA GLU A 17 15.28 -16.98 21.48
C GLU A 17 15.59 -16.09 22.69
N ARG A 18 15.89 -14.80 22.47
CA ARG A 18 16.06 -13.80 23.54
C ARG A 18 14.78 -13.48 24.29
N CYS A 19 13.63 -13.72 23.66
CA CYS A 19 12.31 -13.56 24.23
C CYS A 19 11.81 -14.84 24.93
N GLY A 20 12.65 -15.88 24.99
CA GLY A 20 12.32 -17.17 25.60
C GLY A 20 11.47 -18.09 24.73
N LEU A 21 11.36 -17.82 23.42
CA LEU A 21 10.66 -18.72 22.49
C LEU A 21 11.65 -19.59 21.72
N THR A 22 11.23 -20.83 21.46
CA THR A 22 11.89 -21.65 20.45
C THR A 22 11.56 -21.14 19.04
N ALA A 23 12.42 -21.39 18.05
CA ALA A 23 12.21 -20.95 16.65
C ALA A 23 10.82 -21.35 16.09
N SER A 24 10.30 -22.50 16.52
CA SER A 24 8.99 -23.03 16.14
C SER A 24 7.82 -22.28 16.77
N GLU A 25 7.98 -21.77 17.99
CA GLU A 25 6.96 -20.97 18.68
C GLU A 25 6.98 -19.52 18.20
N ALA A 26 8.17 -18.98 17.95
CA ALA A 26 8.35 -17.66 17.35
C ALA A 26 7.72 -17.54 15.97
N SER A 27 7.76 -18.61 15.18
CA SER A 27 7.14 -18.66 13.86
C SER A 27 5.66 -18.28 13.89
N ARG A 28 4.93 -18.59 14.98
CA ARG A 28 3.51 -18.19 15.13
C ARG A 28 3.33 -16.67 15.30
N PHE A 29 4.34 -15.99 15.81
CA PHE A 29 4.36 -14.54 16.04
C PHE A 29 5.09 -13.75 14.94
N LEU A 30 5.91 -14.42 14.12
CA LEU A 30 6.68 -13.83 13.01
C LEU A 30 5.89 -13.79 11.69
N LEU A 31 4.77 -14.51 11.60
CA LEU A 31 3.90 -14.55 10.41
C LEU A 31 3.33 -13.18 9.97
N PRO A 32 3.07 -12.17 10.82
CA PRO A 32 2.59 -10.88 10.33
C PRO A 32 3.72 -9.87 10.02
N MET A 33 5.00 -10.21 10.22
CA MET A 33 6.12 -9.25 10.09
C MET A 33 7.03 -9.48 8.89
N LYS A 34 6.88 -10.57 8.14
CA LYS A 34 7.46 -10.71 6.79
C LYS A 34 6.70 -9.87 5.73
N ALA A 35 6.15 -8.73 6.13
CA ALA A 35 5.41 -7.83 5.25
C ALA A 35 5.94 -6.38 5.29
N VAL A 36 7.02 -6.09 6.05
CA VAL A 36 7.50 -4.70 6.24
C VAL A 36 8.97 -4.48 5.85
N GLU A 37 9.74 -5.53 5.54
CA GLU A 37 11.15 -5.38 5.12
C GLU A 37 11.44 -5.77 3.66
N SER A 38 10.42 -5.85 2.82
CA SER A 38 10.61 -5.88 1.36
C SER A 38 9.44 -5.18 0.69
N ALA A 39 9.72 -4.03 0.12
CA ALA A 39 8.82 -3.21 -0.68
C ALA A 39 8.49 -3.86 -2.05
N SER A 40 8.29 -5.18 -2.11
CA SER A 40 8.17 -5.90 -3.38
C SER A 40 7.60 -7.32 -3.24
N ASP A 41 6.63 -7.52 -2.34
CA ASP A 41 5.71 -8.66 -2.46
C ASP A 41 4.28 -8.10 -2.38
N ALA A 42 3.90 -7.47 -3.49
CA ALA A 42 2.50 -7.31 -3.80
C ALA A 42 1.87 -8.69 -3.71
N THR A 43 0.78 -8.82 -2.96
CA THR A 43 -0.22 -9.83 -3.27
C THR A 43 -0.38 -9.85 -4.79
N GLU A 44 -0.03 -10.96 -5.44
CA GLU A 44 -0.07 -11.11 -6.90
C GLU A 44 -1.52 -11.12 -7.45
N GLU A 45 -2.42 -10.33 -6.88
CA GLU A 45 -3.44 -9.69 -7.69
C GLU A 45 -2.73 -8.57 -8.44
N ALA A 46 -2.07 -8.93 -9.55
CA ALA A 46 -1.41 -7.98 -10.43
C ALA A 46 -2.34 -6.79 -10.65
N VAL A 47 -1.99 -5.65 -10.05
CA VAL A 47 -2.78 -4.43 -10.20
C VAL A 47 -2.87 -4.18 -11.70
N PRO A 48 -4.07 -4.16 -12.29
CA PRO A 48 -4.18 -3.98 -13.73
C PRO A 48 -3.45 -2.70 -14.14
N GLU A 49 -2.74 -2.72 -15.26
CA GLU A 49 -1.93 -1.55 -15.68
C GLU A 49 -2.76 -0.27 -15.72
N TRP A 50 -4.02 -0.36 -16.15
CA TRP A 50 -4.96 0.76 -16.14
C TRP A 50 -5.13 1.38 -14.74
N LYS A 51 -5.15 0.55 -13.69
CA LYS A 51 -5.36 0.99 -12.31
C LYS A 51 -4.13 1.69 -11.78
N GLN A 52 -2.94 1.23 -12.17
CA GLN A 52 -1.69 1.92 -11.86
C GLN A 52 -1.63 3.29 -12.54
N VAL A 53 -2.02 3.37 -13.81
CA VAL A 53 -2.16 4.65 -14.54
C VAL A 53 -3.15 5.60 -13.85
N CYS A 54 -4.32 5.11 -13.41
CA CYS A 54 -5.29 5.92 -12.66
C CYS A 54 -4.71 6.47 -11.35
N ILE A 55 -3.95 5.66 -10.61
CA ILE A 55 -3.32 6.06 -9.34
C ILE A 55 -2.26 7.14 -9.58
N ASP A 56 -1.41 6.96 -10.58
CA ASP A 56 -0.35 7.90 -10.92
C ASP A 56 -0.92 9.26 -11.37
N ILE A 57 -1.99 9.25 -12.15
CA ILE A 57 -2.66 10.48 -12.58
C ILE A 57 -3.42 11.13 -11.42
N TYR A 58 -4.06 10.35 -10.54
CA TYR A 58 -4.71 10.88 -9.35
C TYR A 58 -3.74 11.60 -8.41
N ALA A 59 -2.54 11.04 -8.21
CA ALA A 59 -1.48 11.68 -7.45
C ALA A 59 -1.10 13.04 -8.06
N GLN A 60 -0.87 13.07 -9.38
CA GLN A 60 -0.60 14.32 -10.11
C GLN A 60 -1.75 15.32 -10.03
N CYS A 61 -3.00 14.85 -10.07
CA CYS A 61 -4.19 15.67 -9.97
C CYS A 61 -4.23 16.41 -8.63
N LYS A 62 -3.93 15.70 -7.53
CA LYS A 62 -3.86 16.26 -6.19
C LYS A 62 -2.70 17.23 -6.00
N GLU A 63 -1.53 16.90 -6.54
CA GLU A 63 -0.33 17.74 -6.39
C GLU A 63 -0.43 19.04 -7.19
N GLN A 64 -1.00 18.98 -8.39
CA GLN A 64 -1.06 20.12 -9.32
C GLN A 64 -2.43 20.81 -9.34
N ASP A 65 -3.30 20.53 -8.36
CA ASP A 65 -4.65 21.09 -8.21
C ASP A 65 -5.42 21.20 -9.55
N TRP A 66 -5.53 20.06 -10.25
CA TRP A 66 -6.13 19.99 -11.58
C TRP A 66 -7.58 20.54 -11.59
N THR A 67 -8.07 20.84 -12.78
CA THR A 67 -9.49 21.17 -12.96
C THR A 67 -10.36 19.95 -12.70
N GLY A 68 -11.41 20.10 -11.88
CA GLY A 68 -12.33 19.02 -11.52
C GLY A 68 -12.03 18.39 -10.17
N SER A 69 -12.91 17.48 -9.73
CA SER A 69 -12.72 16.70 -8.49
C SER A 69 -11.86 15.49 -8.80
N CYS A 70 -10.61 15.50 -8.33
CA CYS A 70 -9.66 14.38 -8.54
C CYS A 70 -10.22 13.04 -8.06
N TYR A 71 -10.99 13.06 -6.97
CA TYR A 71 -11.64 11.88 -6.43
C TYR A 71 -12.71 11.34 -7.38
N ASP A 72 -13.57 12.20 -7.92
CA ASP A 72 -14.60 11.77 -8.87
C ASP A 72 -13.96 11.20 -10.13
N CYS A 73 -12.89 11.82 -10.64
CA CYS A 73 -12.18 11.33 -11.81
C CYS A 73 -11.48 9.99 -11.57
N PHE A 74 -10.97 9.75 -10.37
CA PHE A 74 -10.47 8.42 -9.99
C PHE A 74 -11.59 7.38 -10.02
N ARG A 75 -12.78 7.70 -9.49
CA ARG A 75 -13.95 6.82 -9.55
C ARG A 75 -14.42 6.53 -10.98
N TYR A 76 -14.39 7.53 -11.86
CA TYR A 76 -14.62 7.32 -13.30
C TYR A 76 -13.58 6.38 -13.90
N CYS A 77 -12.29 6.61 -13.59
CA CYS A 77 -11.18 5.79 -14.04
C CYS A 77 -11.34 4.32 -13.62
N GLU A 78 -11.84 4.04 -12.42
CA GLU A 78 -12.15 2.67 -11.97
C GLU A 78 -13.30 2.02 -12.76
N GLY A 79 -14.30 2.79 -13.22
CA GLY A 79 -15.44 2.27 -13.96
C GLY A 79 -15.13 1.99 -15.44
N GLN A 80 -14.42 2.90 -16.09
CA GLN A 80 -14.11 2.82 -17.53
C GLN A 80 -12.68 2.35 -17.84
N GLN A 81 -11.85 2.15 -16.80
CA GLN A 81 -10.44 1.75 -16.89
C GLN A 81 -9.57 2.77 -17.64
N GLU A 82 -10.01 4.03 -17.71
CA GLU A 82 -9.31 5.11 -18.42
C GLU A 82 -9.57 6.44 -17.72
N TRP A 83 -8.53 7.27 -17.60
CA TRP A 83 -8.65 8.56 -16.94
C TRP A 83 -9.43 9.57 -17.79
N PRO A 84 -10.48 10.22 -17.25
CA PRO A 84 -11.31 11.16 -18.00
C PRO A 84 -10.59 12.51 -18.18
N VAL A 85 -9.69 12.60 -19.17
CA VAL A 85 -8.91 13.81 -19.49
C VAL A 85 -9.77 15.01 -19.91
N ASP A 86 -11.01 14.77 -20.36
CA ASP A 86 -11.98 15.79 -20.69
C ASP A 86 -12.51 16.52 -19.43
N LYS A 87 -12.63 15.81 -18.31
CA LYS A 87 -13.12 16.34 -17.03
C LYS A 87 -11.98 16.75 -16.11
N CYS A 88 -10.98 15.88 -15.98
CA CYS A 88 -9.82 16.08 -15.13
C CYS A 88 -8.57 16.20 -15.97
N ARG A 89 -8.21 17.45 -16.22
CA ARG A 89 -6.96 17.84 -16.88
C ARG A 89 -6.19 18.82 -16.00
N ARG A 90 -4.88 18.86 -16.22
CA ARG A 90 -4.02 19.94 -15.73
C ARG A 90 -4.72 21.26 -16.01
N ARG A 91 -4.80 22.15 -15.01
CA ARG A 91 -5.16 23.53 -15.30
C ARG A 91 -4.11 24.02 -16.28
N LYS A 92 -4.51 24.35 -17.51
CA LYS A 92 -3.67 25.18 -18.36
C LYS A 92 -3.58 26.52 -17.65
N GLY A 93 -2.57 26.67 -16.79
CA GLY A 93 -2.09 27.96 -16.37
C GLY A 93 -1.44 28.64 -17.58
N GLU A 94 -1.73 29.94 -17.69
CA GLU A 94 -1.23 30.93 -18.65
C GLU A 94 0.23 30.78 -19.10
#